data_AF-A0A9D6NDB8-F1
#
_entry.id   AF-A0A9D6NDB8-F1
#
_cell.length_a   1.000
_cell.length_b   1.000
_cell.length_c   1.000
_cell.angle_alpha   90.00
_cell.angle_beta   90.00
_cell.angle_gamma   90.00
#
_symmetry.space_group_name_H-M   'P 1'
#
loop_
_entity.id
_entity.type
_entity.pdbx_description
1 polymer ?
#
loop_
_entity_poly.entity_id
_entity_poly.type
_entity_poly.pdbx_seq_one_letter_code
_entity_poly.pdbx_strand_id
1 'polypeptide(L)' 'MEEGFLGDNSRSGVLQSRWYPGTAEPEKFLGMELSNLTVDPRQALAVTTFRCTQCGFLESYAAQTGG' A
#
# COMPACT_ATOMS: atom_id res chain seq x y z
N MET A 1 9.89 5.52 -11.79
CA MET A 1 8.62 5.38 -11.08
C MET A 1 7.98 4.10 -11.56
N GLU A 2 7.47 3.30 -10.63
CA GLU A 2 6.85 2.01 -10.90
C GLU A 2 5.35 2.11 -10.59
N GLU A 3 4.53 1.38 -11.34
CA GLU A 3 3.09 1.31 -11.07
C GLU A 3 2.84 0.51 -9.78
N GLY A 4 1.86 0.96 -9.00
CA GLY A 4 1.48 0.33 -7.76
C GLY A 4 0.29 1.00 -7.11
N PHE A 5 -0.21 0.39 -6.05
CA PHE A 5 -1.39 0.86 -5.33
C PHE A 5 -1.18 0.86 -3.82
N LEU A 6 -1.95 1.69 -3.13
CA LEU A 6 -2.01 1.70 -1.67
C LEU A 6 -3.08 0.70 -1.21
N GLY A 7 -2.67 -0.29 -0.42
CA GLY A 7 -3.61 -1.19 0.24
C GLY A 7 -4.16 -0.57 1.51
N ASP A 8 -5.47 -0.36 1.57
CA ASP A 8 -6.16 0.08 2.79
C ASP A 8 -6.53 -1.14 3.65
N ASN A 9 -5.76 -1.37 4.72
CA ASN A 9 -6.00 -2.42 5.70
C ASN A 9 -6.57 -1.87 7.03
N SER A 10 -7.10 -0.65 7.04
CA SER A 10 -7.48 0.07 8.28
C SER A 10 -8.75 -0.45 8.97
N ARG A 11 -9.42 -1.47 8.43
CA ARG A 11 -10.74 -1.95 8.90
C ARG A 11 -10.77 -2.35 10.39
N SER A 12 -9.61 -2.63 10.99
CA SER A 12 -9.48 -3.05 12.40
C SER A 12 -8.58 -2.13 13.25
N GLY A 13 -8.17 -0.96 12.76
CA GLY A 13 -7.34 -0.01 13.53
C GLY A 13 -6.52 0.97 12.68
N VAL A 14 -5.74 1.82 13.37
CA VAL A 14 -4.77 2.71 12.73
C VAL A 14 -3.51 1.92 12.39
N LEU A 15 -3.35 1.59 11.10
CA LEU A 15 -2.20 0.85 10.58
C LEU A 15 -1.38 1.72 9.62
N GLN A 16 -0.08 1.45 9.53
CA GLN A 16 0.76 2.07 8.52
C GLN A 16 0.36 1.59 7.13
N SER A 17 0.08 2.53 6.21
CA SER A 17 -0.22 2.22 4.81
C SER A 17 0.95 1.54 4.12
N ARG A 18 0.63 0.65 3.19
CA ARG A 18 1.62 -0.08 2.38
C ARG A 18 1.35 0.14 0.90
N TRP A 19 2.43 0.36 0.16
CA TRP A 19 2.44 0.38 -1.30
C TRP A 19 2.76 -1.02 -1.81
N TYR A 20 2.04 -1.47 -2.83
CA TYR A 20 2.24 -2.74 -3.50
C TYR A 20 2.54 -2.49 -4.98
N PRO A 21 3.50 -3.22 -5.59
CA PRO A 21 3.79 -3.08 -7.01
C PRO A 21 2.66 -3.66 -7.88
N GLY A 22 2.46 -3.08 -9.06
CA GLY A 22 1.53 -3.54 -10.09
C GLY A 22 0.09 -3.02 -9.96
N THR A 23 -0.83 -3.67 -10.66
CA THR A 23 -2.27 -3.36 -10.62
C THR A 23 -2.95 -4.09 -9.46
N ALA A 24 -3.97 -3.45 -8.89
CA ALA A 24 -4.82 -4.08 -7.87
C ALA A 24 -5.76 -5.10 -8.54
N GLU A 25 -5.52 -6.39 -8.29
CA GLU A 25 -6.33 -7.47 -8.85
C GLU A 25 -7.24 -8.10 -7.79
N PRO A 26 -8.54 -8.32 -8.07
CA PRO A 26 -9.42 -9.07 -7.17
C PRO A 26 -8.89 -10.47 -6.88
N GLU A 27 -9.01 -10.90 -5.64
CA GLU A 27 -8.78 -12.29 -5.25
C GLU A 27 -9.85 -13.18 -5.90
N LYS A 28 -9.46 -14.33 -6.44
CA LYS A 28 -10.37 -15.29 -7.07
C LYS A 28 -10.37 -16.62 -6.35
N PHE A 29 -11.54 -17.13 -6.02
CA PHE A 29 -11.73 -18.48 -5.47
C PHE A 29 -12.69 -19.27 -6.34
N LEU A 30 -12.20 -20.40 -6.89
CA LEU A 30 -12.94 -21.24 -7.84
C LEU A 30 -13.55 -20.46 -9.04
N GLY A 31 -12.86 -19.43 -9.51
CA GLY A 31 -13.29 -18.60 -10.64
C GLY A 31 -14.28 -17.47 -10.29
N MET A 32 -14.70 -17.37 -9.03
CA MET A 32 -15.51 -16.25 -8.53
C MET A 32 -14.61 -15.17 -7.93
N GLU A 33 -14.88 -13.90 -8.25
CA GLU A 33 -14.21 -12.75 -7.66
C GLU A 33 -14.67 -12.54 -6.21
N LEU A 34 -13.71 -12.37 -5.32
CA LEU A 34 -13.92 -12.01 -3.92
C LEU A 34 -13.71 -10.50 -3.74
N SER A 35 -14.13 -10.00 -2.58
CA SER A 35 -13.99 -8.57 -2.23
C SER A 35 -12.58 -8.15 -1.82
N ASN A 36 -11.64 -9.10 -1.72
CA ASN A 36 -10.25 -8.84 -1.34
C ASN A 36 -9.39 -8.63 -2.59
N LEU A 37 -8.21 -8.04 -2.40
CA LEU A 37 -7.19 -7.94 -3.45
C LEU A 37 -6.13 -9.02 -3.26
N THR A 38 -5.62 -9.54 -4.38
CA THR A 38 -4.43 -10.39 -4.38
C THR A 38 -3.20 -9.53 -4.10
N VAL A 39 -2.54 -9.75 -2.96
CA VAL A 39 -1.34 -9.00 -2.55
C VAL A 39 -0.23 -9.95 -2.09
N ASP A 40 1.03 -9.65 -2.46
CA ASP A 40 2.19 -10.30 -1.83
C ASP A 40 2.74 -9.38 -0.70
N PRO A 41 2.53 -9.74 0.58
CA PRO A 41 2.99 -8.92 1.69
C PRO A 41 4.52 -8.78 1.75
N ARG A 42 5.29 -9.65 1.09
CA ARG A 42 6.76 -9.58 1.05
C ARG A 42 7.27 -8.50 0.08
N GLN A 43 6.43 -8.06 -0.85
CA GLN A 43 6.73 -6.99 -1.79
C GLN A 43 6.16 -5.64 -1.35
N ALA A 44 5.47 -5.62 -0.20
CA ALA A 44 4.82 -4.44 0.32
C ALA A 44 5.86 -3.47 0.90
N LEU A 45 5.84 -2.22 0.44
CA LEU A 45 6.69 -1.16 0.95
C LEU A 45 5.91 -0.29 1.94
N ALA A 46 6.47 -0.10 3.14
CA ALA A 46 5.88 0.79 4.12
C ALA A 46 5.90 2.24 3.61
N VAL A 47 4.74 2.91 3.68
CA VAL A 47 4.63 4.31 3.26
C VAL A 47 4.85 5.23 4.46
N THR A 48 5.71 6.21 4.26
CA THR A 48 6.01 7.26 5.25
C THR A 48 5.65 8.61 4.65
N THR A 49 4.86 9.40 5.38
CA THR A 49 4.50 10.76 4.99
C THR A 49 5.32 11.77 5.78
N PHE A 50 6.03 12.64 5.07
CA PHE A 50 6.72 13.79 5.65
C PHE A 50 5.82 15.01 5.55
N ARG A 51 5.74 15.76 6.64
CA ARG A 51 5.02 17.02 6.71
C ARG A 51 6.00 18.18 6.81
N CYS A 52 5.93 19.11 5.87
CA CYS A 52 6.59 20.39 6.00
C CYS A 52 5.99 21.16 7.19
N THR A 53 6.82 21.48 8.17
CA THR A 53 6.37 22.17 9.39
C THR A 53 6.05 23.65 9.15
N GLN A 54 6.51 24.24 8.04
CA GLN A 54 6.28 25.64 7.69
C GLN A 54 4.98 25.85 6.87
N CYS A 55 4.75 25.05 5.83
CA CYS A 55 3.59 25.23 4.93
C CYS A 55 2.56 24.09 4.98
N GLY A 56 2.84 23.01 5.69
CA GLY A 56 1.92 21.86 5.80
C GLY A 56 1.88 20.94 4.59
N PHE A 57 2.71 21.16 3.56
CA PHE A 57 2.85 20.24 2.44
C PHE A 57 3.17 18.82 2.94
N LEU A 58 2.49 17.83 2.36
CA LEU A 58 2.66 16.42 2.67
C LEU A 58 3.23 15.70 1.46
N GLU A 59 4.28 14.92 1.68
CA GLU A 59 4.89 14.07 0.66
C GLU A 59 5.04 12.66 1.21
N SER A 60 4.62 11.66 0.43
CA SER A 60 4.61 10.26 0.85
C SER A 60 5.61 9.45 0.05
N TYR A 61 6.41 8.66 0.74
CA TYR A 61 7.45 7.82 0.14
C TYR A 61 7.27 6.38 0.56
N ALA A 62 7.48 5.46 -0.38
CA ALA A 62 7.58 4.03 -0.14
C ALA A 62 9.07 3.63 -0.18
N ALA A 63 9.74 3.64 0.96
CA ALA A 63 11.16 3.32 1.03
C ALA A 63 11.38 1.81 0.98
N GLN A 64 12.33 1.34 0.16
CA GLN A 64 12.85 -0.02 0.30
C GLN A 64 13.48 -0.14 1.69
N THR A 65 12.87 -0.94 2.55
CA THR A 65 13.48 -1.30 3.83
C THR A 65 14.65 -2.22 3.49
N GLY A 66 15.88 -1.79 3.80
CA GLY A 66 17.08 -2.59 3.57
C GLY A 66 16.97 -3.94 4.28
N GLY A 67 17.41 -5.00 3.61
CA GLY A 67 17.46 -6.37 4.14
C GLY A 67 18.46 -6.57 5.27
#